data_AF-A0A8J6MRP1-F1
#
_entry.id   AF-A0A8J6MRP1-F1
#
_cell.length_a   1.000
_cell.length_b   1.000
_cell.length_c   1.000
_cell.angle_alpha   90.00
_cell.angle_beta   90.00
_cell.angle_gamma   90.00
#
_symmetry.space_group_name_H-M   'P 1'
#
loop_
_entity.id
_entity.type
_entity.pdbx_description
1 polymer ?
#
loop_
_entity_poly.entity_id
_entity_poly.type
_entity_poly.pdbx_seq_one_letter_code
_entity_poly.pdbx_strand_id
1 'polypeptide(L)'
;MAVSINFNSVVINTLHTNTGVFMGENLQWGWSAHSKRINGNGAIFGQYNVICNPYALVNNNSVLDTPINDNDLNLNNEIGPA
;
A
#
# COMPACT_ATOMS: atom_id res chain seq x y z
N MET A 1 -14.40 3.14 34.71
CA MET A 1 -13.07 2.52 34.91
C MET A 1 -12.32 2.61 33.60
N ALA A 2 -11.20 3.34 33.56
CA ALA A 2 -10.36 3.42 32.37
C ALA A 2 -9.34 2.28 32.38
N VAL A 3 -9.22 1.56 31.25
CA VAL A 3 -8.17 0.56 31.04
C VAL A 3 -6.95 1.29 30.51
N SER A 4 -5.82 1.17 31.20
CA SER A 4 -4.53 1.67 30.71
C SER A 4 -3.94 0.65 29.73
N ILE A 5 -3.71 1.08 28.50
CA ILE A 5 -2.97 0.30 27.50
C ILE A 5 -1.57 0.90 27.45
N ASN A 6 -0.58 0.16 27.94
CA ASN A 6 0.82 0.57 27.96
C ASN A 6 1.65 -0.37 27.09
N PHE A 7 2.27 0.18 26.05
CA PHE A 7 3.19 -0.54 25.20
C PHE A 7 4.62 -0.15 25.56
N ASN A 8 5.49 -1.12 25.81
CA ASN A 8 6.92 -0.87 25.99
C ASN A 8 7.58 -0.37 24.68
N SER A 9 7.20 -0.98 23.54
CA SER A 9 7.66 -0.56 22.21
C SER A 9 6.71 -1.07 21.13
N VAL A 10 6.52 -0.27 20.06
CA VAL A 10 5.90 -0.71 18.81
C VAL A 10 6.98 -0.67 17.74
N VAL A 11 7.39 -1.84 17.26
CA VAL A 11 8.43 -1.96 16.22
C VAL A 11 7.78 -2.37 14.92
N ILE A 12 7.93 -1.53 13.91
CA ILE A 12 7.40 -1.76 12.57
C ILE A 12 8.60 -1.94 11.64
N ASN A 13 8.79 -3.16 11.13
CA ASN A 13 9.94 -3.48 10.29
C ASN A 13 9.73 -3.08 8.83
N THR A 14 8.49 -3.15 8.34
CA THR A 14 8.16 -2.83 6.94
C THR A 14 6.70 -2.38 6.84
N LEU A 15 6.47 -1.39 5.98
CA LEU A 15 5.15 -0.92 5.55
C LEU A 15 5.12 -0.87 4.02
N HIS A 16 3.95 -1.12 3.43
CA HIS A 16 3.76 -1.14 1.99
C HIS A 16 2.65 -0.17 1.57
N THR A 17 2.30 -0.12 0.30
CA THR A 17 1.27 0.79 -0.22
C THR A 17 -0.05 0.63 0.55
N ASN A 18 -0.67 1.77 0.91
CA ASN A 18 -1.93 1.83 1.66
C ASN A 18 -1.87 1.22 3.06
N THR A 19 -0.83 1.54 3.84
CA THR A 19 -0.74 1.09 5.23
C THR A 19 -0.62 2.26 6.21
N GLY A 20 -1.12 2.05 7.43
CA GLY A 20 -0.93 2.95 8.56
C GLY A 20 -0.95 2.18 9.86
N VAL A 21 -0.39 2.78 10.90
CA VAL A 21 -0.34 2.21 12.25
C VAL A 21 -1.02 3.18 13.19
N PHE A 22 -2.03 2.71 13.91
CA PHE A 22 -2.91 3.54 14.72
C PHE A 22 -3.01 2.97 16.12
N MET A 23 -2.97 3.86 17.12
CA MET A 23 -3.11 3.52 18.53
C MET A 23 -4.16 4.44 19.15
N GLY A 24 -4.97 3.90 20.06
CA GLY A 24 -6.09 4.62 20.66
C GLY A 24 -7.36 4.60 19.79
N GLU A 25 -8.32 5.44 20.15
CA GLU A 25 -9.57 5.60 19.42
C GLU A 25 -9.32 6.40 18.13
N ASN A 26 -9.68 5.81 16.98
CA ASN A 26 -9.41 6.40 15.67
C ASN A 26 -10.59 6.18 14.73
N LEU A 27 -10.86 7.18 13.90
CA LEU A 27 -11.83 7.15 12.81
C LEU A 27 -11.07 7.36 11.50
N GLN A 28 -11.22 6.44 10.54
CA GLN A 28 -10.48 6.46 9.28
C GLN A 28 -11.40 6.21 8.10
N TRP A 29 -11.51 7.21 7.22
CA TRP A 29 -12.37 7.19 6.04
C TRP A 29 -11.59 7.56 4.78
N GLY A 30 -12.05 7.09 3.62
CA GLY A 30 -11.50 7.49 2.31
C GLY A 30 -10.13 6.91 1.98
N TRP A 31 -9.81 5.69 2.45
CA TRP A 31 -8.58 5.01 2.08
C TRP A 31 -8.72 4.40 0.68
N SER A 32 -7.99 4.93 -0.29
CA SER A 32 -7.88 4.36 -1.63
C SER A 32 -6.42 4.28 -2.05
N ALA A 33 -6.06 3.21 -2.75
CA ALA A 33 -4.75 3.06 -3.35
C ALA A 33 -4.80 2.22 -4.60
N HIS A 34 -4.04 2.66 -5.60
CA HIS A 34 -3.92 1.98 -6.88
C HIS A 34 -2.44 1.81 -7.20
N SER A 35 -2.07 0.66 -7.73
CA SER A 35 -0.73 0.46 -8.25
C SER A 35 -0.76 -0.44 -9.45
N LYS A 36 -0.04 -0.04 -10.51
CA LYS A 36 0.32 -0.93 -11.59
C LYS A 36 1.82 -1.16 -11.51
N ARG A 37 2.23 -2.42 -11.43
CA ARG A 37 3.64 -2.79 -11.36
C ARG A 37 3.97 -3.81 -12.44
N ILE A 38 4.95 -3.48 -13.26
CA ILE A 38 5.46 -4.35 -14.31
C ILE A 38 6.96 -4.50 -14.07
N ASN A 39 7.38 -5.70 -13.64
CA ASN A 39 8.78 -6.00 -13.35
C ASN A 39 9.27 -7.12 -14.27
N GLY A 40 10.25 -6.82 -15.13
CA GLY A 40 10.82 -7.83 -16.03
C GLY A 40 11.65 -8.89 -15.32
N ASN A 41 12.33 -8.51 -14.23
CA ASN A 41 13.19 -9.43 -13.47
C ASN A 41 12.84 -9.47 -11.97
N GLY A 42 11.64 -8.98 -11.60
CA GLY A 42 11.17 -8.98 -10.21
C GLY A 42 11.98 -8.07 -9.29
N ALA A 43 12.13 -8.47 -8.03
CA ALA A 43 12.97 -7.82 -7.05
C ALA A 43 13.88 -8.88 -6.40
N ILE A 44 15.12 -8.51 -6.09
CA ILE A 44 16.18 -9.39 -5.61
C ILE A 44 16.58 -8.89 -4.23
N PHE A 45 16.48 -9.75 -3.22
CA PHE A 45 16.69 -9.39 -1.83
C PHE A 45 17.68 -10.34 -1.15
N GLY A 46 18.40 -9.87 -0.14
CA GLY A 46 19.41 -10.66 0.59
C GLY A 46 20.84 -10.50 0.06
N GLN A 47 21.76 -11.32 0.57
CA GLN A 47 23.20 -11.28 0.25
C GLN A 47 23.61 -12.40 -0.72
N TYR A 48 24.68 -12.20 -1.47
CA TYR A 48 25.24 -13.15 -2.45
C TYR A 48 24.32 -13.50 -3.63
N ASN A 49 23.43 -12.59 -4.01
CA ASN A 49 22.61 -12.75 -5.20
C ASN A 49 23.46 -12.54 -6.47
N VAL A 50 23.56 -13.56 -7.31
CA VAL A 50 24.22 -13.49 -8.61
C VAL A 50 23.20 -13.78 -9.69
N ILE A 51 23.10 -12.88 -10.66
CA ILE A 51 22.27 -13.07 -11.85
C ILE A 51 23.16 -12.92 -13.08
N CYS A 52 23.27 -13.99 -13.85
CA CYS A 52 24.00 -13.99 -15.11
C CYS A 52 23.03 -14.17 -16.27
N ASN A 53 23.17 -13.29 -17.25
CA ASN A 53 22.39 -13.23 -18.50
C ASN A 53 20.85 -13.14 -18.29
N PRO A 54 20.33 -12.25 -17.43
CA PRO A 54 18.89 -12.04 -17.38
C PRO A 54 18.42 -11.33 -18.65
N TYR A 55 17.64 -12.00 -19.48
CA TYR A 55 16.95 -11.38 -20.61
C TYR A 55 15.46 -11.26 -20.26
N ALA A 56 15.00 -10.03 -20.02
CA ALA A 56 13.60 -9.75 -19.73
C ALA A 56 12.99 -8.90 -20.84
N LEU A 57 12.22 -9.54 -21.72
CA LEU A 57 11.36 -8.85 -22.67
C LEU A 57 9.99 -8.67 -22.03
N VAL A 58 9.64 -7.44 -21.69
CA VAL A 58 8.34 -7.12 -21.07
C VAL A 58 7.50 -6.33 -22.06
N ASN A 59 6.56 -7.03 -22.69
CA ASN A 59 5.61 -6.40 -23.60
C ASN A 59 4.36 -5.96 -22.83
N ASN A 60 4.21 -4.65 -22.61
CA ASN A 60 2.98 -4.04 -22.11
C ASN A 60 2.03 -3.78 -23.29
N ASN A 61 1.44 -4.84 -23.86
CA ASN A 61 0.46 -4.68 -24.93
C ASN A 61 -0.89 -4.31 -24.32
N SER A 62 -1.08 -3.03 -24.00
CA SER A 62 -2.36 -2.51 -23.52
C SER A 62 -2.57 -1.11 -24.08
N VAL A 63 -3.45 -0.98 -25.08
CA VAL A 63 -3.85 0.30 -25.71
C VAL A 63 -4.47 1.28 -24.69
N LEU A 64 -5.01 0.74 -23.60
CA LEU A 64 -5.45 1.47 -22.41
C LEU A 64 -4.65 0.94 -21.22
N ASP A 65 -3.67 1.71 -20.76
CA ASP A 65 -2.90 1.39 -19.57
C ASP A 65 -3.81 1.64 -18.34
N THR A 66 -4.28 0.55 -17.69
CA THR A 66 -5.17 0.53 -16.51
C THR A 66 -5.97 1.82 -16.31
N PRO A 67 -7.18 1.97 -16.88
CA PRO A 67 -8.04 3.08 -16.50
C PRO A 67 -8.38 2.90 -15.01
N ILE A 68 -7.70 3.67 -14.16
CA ILE A 68 -8.02 3.75 -12.74
C ILE A 68 -9.31 4.57 -12.67
N ASN A 69 -10.44 3.85 -12.64
CA ASN A 69 -11.74 4.45 -12.41
C ASN A 69 -12.02 4.40 -10.91
N ASP A 70 -11.59 5.44 -10.19
CA ASP A 70 -11.91 5.64 -8.79
C ASP A 70 -13.31 6.26 -8.65
N ASN A 71 -14.33 5.42 -8.87
CA ASN A 71 -15.73 5.76 -8.64
C ASN A 71 -16.12 5.53 -7.16
N ASP A 72 -15.18 5.67 -6.23
CA ASP A 72 -15.50 5.57 -4.81
C ASP A 72 -16.29 6.81 -4.33
N LEU A 73 -17.15 6.58 -3.32
CA LEU A 73 -17.86 7.66 -2.65
C LEU A 73 -16.97 8.13 -1.50
N ASN A 74 -16.27 9.24 -1.69
CA ASN A 74 -15.44 9.82 -0.65
C ASN A 74 -16.34 10.41 0.45
N LEU A 75 -16.57 9.62 1.51
CA LEU A 75 -17.44 9.97 2.65
C LEU A 75 -17.00 11.24 3.42
N ASN A 76 -15.85 11.82 3.08
CA ASN A 76 -15.34 13.04 3.74
C ASN A 76 -16.17 14.30 3.44
N ASN A 77 -17.12 14.26 2.49
CA ASN A 77 -17.95 15.44 2.16
C ASN A 77 -19.45 15.29 2.44
N GLU A 78 -19.91 14.17 3.02
CA GLU A 78 -21.36 13.96 3.29
C GLU A 78 -21.72 13.63 4.75
N ILE A 79 -20.73 13.54 5.65
CA ILE A 79 -21.00 13.39 7.08
C ILE A 79 -20.19 14.42 7.87
N GLY A 80 -20.51 15.70 7.67
CA GLY A 80 -20.23 16.70 8.69
C GLY A 80 -21.05 16.38 9.95
N PRO A 81 -20.49 16.47 11.17
CA PRO A 81 -21.21 16.14 12.39
C PRO A 81 -22.40 17.10 12.57
N ALA A 82 -23.55 16.52 12.93
CA ALA A 82 -24.67 17.24 13.54
C ALA A 82 -24.32 17.62 14.99
#